data_AF-A0A3R9R761-F1
#
_entry.id   AF-A0A3R9R761-F1
#
_cell.length_a   1.000
_cell.length_b   1.000
_cell.length_c   1.000
_cell.angle_alpha   90.00
_cell.angle_beta   90.00
_cell.angle_gamma   90.00
#
_symmetry.space_group_name_H-M   'P 1'
#
loop_
_entity.id
_entity.type
_entity.pdbx_description
1 polymer ?
#
loop_
_entity_poly.entity_id
_entity_poly.type
_entity_poly.pdbx_seq_one_letter_code
_entity_poly.pdbx_strand_id
1 'polypeptide(L)'
;IWMMPPLYHRVWQYLKYKVNHKIERIPMKDGSFLTVKPGQHLTSKRKLAQSVGWYERMVWKEPNPKTISDILKWLEKQKMIEQDLGAGNRQYTLISLLNWEVYQSKEDEVTPLIYTKTLKMVLMVTP
;
A
#
# COMPACT_ATOMS: atom_id res chain seq x y z
N ILE A 1 -10.56 21.14 -13.52
CA ILE A 1 -10.39 20.49 -12.20
C ILE A 1 -10.48 18.95 -12.28
N TRP A 2 -10.61 18.35 -13.48
CA TRP A 2 -10.55 16.89 -13.71
C TRP A 2 -9.45 16.51 -14.72
N MET A 3 -8.19 16.72 -14.37
CA MET A 3 -7.08 16.12 -15.12
C MET A 3 -6.04 15.61 -14.11
N MET A 4 -5.85 14.29 -14.11
CA MET A 4 -4.90 13.52 -13.29
C MET A 4 -5.29 13.36 -11.81
N PRO A 5 -5.30 12.11 -11.26
CA PRO A 5 -5.31 11.95 -9.80
C PRO A 5 -4.10 12.73 -9.27
N PRO A 6 -4.27 13.62 -8.28
CA PRO A 6 -3.16 14.38 -7.73
C PRO A 6 -2.05 13.42 -7.32
N LEU A 7 -0.78 13.83 -7.45
CA LEU A 7 0.37 12.95 -7.22
C LEU A 7 0.32 12.22 -5.87
N TYR A 8 -0.28 12.83 -4.83
CA TYR A 8 -0.49 12.18 -3.53
C TYR A 8 -1.31 10.89 -3.64
N HIS A 9 -2.32 10.85 -4.52
CA HIS A 9 -3.18 9.69 -4.70
C HIS A 9 -2.41 8.52 -5.31
N ARG A 10 -1.49 8.78 -6.25
CA ARG A 10 -0.60 7.74 -6.80
C ARG A 10 0.34 7.19 -5.73
N VAL A 11 0.92 8.07 -4.91
CA VAL A 11 1.77 7.66 -3.78
C VAL A 11 0.98 6.80 -2.81
N TRP A 12 -0.23 7.22 -2.44
CA TRP A 12 -1.11 6.46 -1.57
C TRP A 12 -1.47 5.08 -2.14
N GLN A 13 -1.91 5.03 -3.40
CA GLN A 13 -2.28 3.80 -4.06
C GLN A 13 -1.08 2.83 -4.16
N TYR A 14 0.09 3.37 -4.50
CA TYR A 14 1.33 2.58 -4.53
C TYR A 14 1.64 1.96 -3.16
N LEU A 15 1.56 2.74 -2.09
CA LEU A 15 1.84 2.25 -0.73
C LEU A 15 0.90 1.10 -0.35
N LYS A 16 -0.41 1.24 -0.58
CA LYS A 16 -1.38 0.18 -0.31
C LYS A 16 -1.05 -1.16 -0.99
N TYR A 17 -0.49 -1.11 -2.20
CA TYR A 17 -0.12 -2.32 -2.95
C TYR A 17 1.26 -2.88 -2.62
N LYS A 18 2.13 -2.09 -1.98
CA LYS A 18 3.55 -2.43 -1.81
C LYS A 18 3.97 -2.72 -0.38
N VAL A 19 3.11 -2.42 0.59
CA VAL A 19 3.32 -2.92 1.94
C VAL A 19 3.40 -4.44 1.98
N ASN A 20 4.13 -4.93 2.95
CA ASN A 20 4.26 -6.33 3.20
C ASN A 20 2.93 -6.91 3.69
N HIS A 21 2.61 -8.13 3.24
CA HIS A 21 1.44 -8.87 3.72
C HIS A 21 1.81 -9.93 4.76
N LYS A 22 3.12 -10.19 4.94
CA LYS A 22 3.68 -11.14 5.90
C LYS A 22 4.85 -10.48 6.62
N ILE A 23 5.22 -11.04 7.77
CA ILE A 23 6.42 -10.62 8.48
C ILE A 23 7.65 -11.03 7.66
N GLU A 24 8.56 -10.09 7.41
CA GLU A 24 9.80 -10.31 6.67
C GLU A 24 10.99 -9.79 7.47
N ARG A 25 12.14 -10.46 7.37
CA ARG A 25 13.39 -10.03 8.00
C ARG A 25 14.38 -9.63 6.93
N ILE A 26 14.79 -8.38 6.93
CA ILE A 26 15.69 -7.81 5.93
C ILE A 26 17.07 -7.63 6.56
N PRO A 27 18.14 -8.22 5.99
CA PRO A 27 19.50 -7.99 6.46
C PRO A 27 19.96 -6.57 6.11
N MET A 28 20.58 -5.90 7.09
CA MET A 28 21.14 -4.57 6.95
C MET A 28 22.66 -4.62 6.71
N LYS A 29 23.22 -3.52 6.22
CA LYS A 29 24.65 -3.43 5.87
C LYS A 29 25.59 -3.60 7.07
N ASP A 30 25.11 -3.31 8.27
CA ASP A 30 25.84 -3.45 9.53
C ASP A 30 25.76 -4.87 10.11
N GLY A 31 25.15 -5.82 9.39
CA GLY A 31 24.95 -7.19 9.85
C GLY A 31 23.75 -7.37 10.78
N SER A 32 23.03 -6.29 11.13
CA SER A 32 21.78 -6.37 11.87
C SER A 32 20.62 -6.82 10.96
N PHE A 33 19.47 -7.11 11.55
CA PHE A 33 18.25 -7.46 10.84
C PHE A 33 17.13 -6.50 11.20
N LEU A 34 16.44 -5.96 10.19
CA LEU A 34 15.20 -5.22 10.39
C LEU A 34 14.00 -6.13 10.12
N THR A 35 13.11 -6.22 11.10
CA THR A 35 11.84 -6.94 10.95
C THR A 35 10.78 -5.99 10.40
N VAL A 36 10.28 -6.26 9.20
CA VAL A 36 9.19 -5.53 8.54
C VAL A 36 7.90 -6.31 8.73
N LYS A 37 6.92 -5.70 9.40
CA LYS A 37 5.61 -6.30 9.72
C LYS A 37 4.62 -6.13 8.56
N PRO A 38 3.51 -6.90 8.56
CA PRO A 38 2.40 -6.64 7.66
C PRO A 38 1.92 -5.18 7.75
N GLY A 39 1.58 -4.57 6.61
CA GLY A 39 1.21 -3.16 6.54
C GLY A 39 2.40 -2.19 6.55
N GLN A 40 3.64 -2.70 6.58
CA GLN A 40 4.85 -1.87 6.50
C GLN A 40 5.56 -2.03 5.16
N HIS A 41 6.22 -0.96 4.70
CA HIS A 41 7.02 -0.96 3.48
C HIS A 41 8.37 -0.27 3.71
N LEU A 42 9.46 -1.02 3.55
CA LEU A 42 10.81 -0.46 3.61
C LEU A 42 11.22 0.09 2.24
N THR A 43 11.47 1.40 2.16
CA THR A 43 11.77 2.07 0.89
C THR A 43 12.65 3.30 1.07
N SER A 44 12.80 4.10 0.02
CA SER A 44 13.40 5.43 0.05
C SER A 44 12.58 6.40 -0.77
N LYS A 45 12.68 7.71 -0.46
CA LYS A 45 11.99 8.77 -1.21
C LYS A 45 12.33 8.76 -2.70
N ARG A 46 13.58 8.41 -3.05
CA ARG A 46 14.03 8.30 -4.45
C ARG A 46 13.43 7.08 -5.15
N LYS A 47 13.40 5.93 -4.47
CA LYS A 47 12.78 4.71 -5.01
C LYS A 47 11.27 4.87 -5.17
N LEU A 48 10.63 5.56 -4.23
CA LEU A 48 9.22 5.95 -4.35
C LEU A 48 8.98 6.85 -5.54
N ALA A 49 9.79 7.91 -5.70
CA ALA A 49 9.69 8.81 -6.85
C ALA A 49 9.75 8.05 -8.18
N GLN A 50 10.76 7.19 -8.33
CA GLN A 50 10.89 6.30 -9.49
C GLN A 50 9.65 5.42 -9.66
N SER A 51 9.16 4.81 -8.58
CA SER A 51 8.05 3.86 -8.69
C SER A 51 6.69 4.49 -9.00
N VAL A 52 6.49 5.76 -8.65
CA VAL A 52 5.25 6.51 -8.91
C VAL A 52 5.34 7.43 -10.13
N GLY A 53 6.42 7.30 -10.91
CA GLY A 53 6.59 8.00 -12.19
C GLY A 53 5.48 7.66 -13.19
N TRP A 54 5.39 8.48 -14.23
CA TRP A 54 4.40 8.30 -15.29
C TRP A 54 4.99 8.62 -16.65
N TYR A 55 4.42 8.03 -17.70
CA TYR A 55 4.73 8.43 -19.05
C TYR A 55 3.92 9.68 -19.43
N GLU A 56 4.61 10.69 -19.90
CA GLU A 56 4.03 11.90 -20.49
C GLU A 56 4.60 12.03 -21.91
N ARG A 57 3.74 11.95 -22.93
CA ARG A 57 4.14 12.00 -24.34
C ARG A 57 5.29 11.03 -24.67
N MET A 58 5.14 9.77 -24.23
CA MET A 58 6.15 8.70 -24.36
C MET A 58 7.47 8.90 -23.59
N VAL A 59 7.59 9.99 -22.81
CA VAL A 59 8.77 10.24 -21.95
C VAL A 59 8.44 9.86 -20.52
N TRP A 60 9.30 9.07 -19.88
CA TRP A 60 9.18 8.77 -18.47
C TRP A 60 9.46 10.02 -17.63
N LYS A 61 8.52 10.39 -16.77
CA LYS A 61 8.60 11.51 -15.84
C LYS A 61 8.54 10.98 -14.42
N GLU A 62 9.54 11.37 -13.64
CA GLU A 62 9.59 11.08 -12.22
C GLU A 62 9.30 12.36 -11.43
N PRO A 63 8.48 12.28 -10.36
CA PRO A 63 8.34 13.39 -9.44
C PRO A 63 9.64 13.67 -8.70
N ASN A 64 9.84 14.92 -8.28
CA ASN A 64 11.00 15.30 -7.47
C ASN A 64 10.94 14.57 -6.11
N PRO A 65 12.04 13.96 -5.61
CA PRO A 65 12.08 13.35 -4.28
C PRO A 65 11.65 14.29 -3.14
N LYS A 66 11.84 15.60 -3.28
CA LYS A 66 11.33 16.61 -2.34
C LYS A 66 9.79 16.61 -2.32
N THR A 67 9.16 16.57 -3.48
CA THR A 67 7.70 16.45 -3.61
C THR A 67 7.17 15.18 -2.96
N ILE A 68 7.86 14.04 -3.12
CA ILE A 68 7.53 12.81 -2.40
C ILE A 68 7.64 13.02 -0.90
N SER A 69 8.68 13.69 -0.41
CA SER A 69 8.83 13.99 1.01
C SER A 69 7.66 14.82 1.55
N ASP A 70 7.19 15.81 0.80
CA ASP A 70 6.10 16.70 1.22
C ASP A 70 4.76 15.95 1.22
N ILE A 71 4.54 15.07 0.24
CA ILE A 71 3.37 14.17 0.20
C ILE A 71 3.37 13.22 1.40
N LEU A 72 4.50 12.57 1.71
CA LEU A 72 4.57 11.65 2.84
C LEU A 72 4.30 12.37 4.17
N LYS A 73 4.85 13.58 4.37
CA LYS A 73 4.53 14.43 5.53
C LYS A 73 3.04 14.78 5.59
N TRP A 74 2.43 15.08 4.44
CA TRP A 74 1.00 15.36 4.37
C TRP A 74 0.16 14.13 4.74
N LEU A 75 0.48 12.95 4.20
CA LEU A 75 -0.20 11.69 4.51
C LEU A 75 -0.08 11.33 6.01
N GLU A 76 1.10 11.55 6.59
CA GLU A 76 1.33 11.36 8.02
C GLU A 76 0.50 12.34 8.86
N LYS A 77 0.44 13.62 8.47
CA LYS A 77 -0.45 14.61 9.11
C LYS A 77 -1.93 14.23 9.01
N GLN A 78 -2.35 13.59 7.91
CA GLN A 78 -3.70 13.06 7.73
C GLN A 78 -3.94 11.74 8.49
N LYS A 79 -2.97 11.26 9.28
CA LYS A 79 -3.04 9.98 10.01
C LYS A 79 -3.32 8.78 9.10
N MET A 80 -2.79 8.82 7.88
CA MET A 80 -2.88 7.70 6.93
C MET A 80 -1.68 6.76 7.03
N ILE A 81 -0.51 7.33 7.36
CA ILE A 81 0.75 6.59 7.51
C ILE A 81 1.52 7.08 8.74
N GLU A 82 2.51 6.30 9.13
CA GLU A 82 3.59 6.68 10.04
C GLU A 82 4.94 6.43 9.35
N GLN A 83 5.93 7.29 9.61
CA GLN A 83 7.29 7.15 9.06
C GLN A 83 8.32 6.89 10.16
N ASP A 84 9.06 5.79 10.05
CA ASP A 84 10.29 5.55 10.82
C ASP A 84 11.50 5.72 9.90
N LEU A 85 12.38 6.66 10.26
CA LEU A 85 13.56 7.03 9.47
C LEU A 85 14.87 6.43 10.03
N GLY A 86 14.77 5.56 11.05
CA GLY A 86 15.89 4.98 11.78
C GLY A 86 16.70 6.02 12.54
N ALA A 87 17.92 5.65 12.95
CA ALA A 87 18.80 6.53 13.71
C ALA A 87 19.16 7.79 12.90
N GLY A 88 18.73 8.96 13.39
CA GLY A 88 19.12 10.26 12.86
C GLY A 88 18.63 10.58 11.44
N ASN A 89 17.50 10.01 11.00
CA ASN A 89 16.90 10.23 9.67
C ASN A 89 17.74 9.78 8.47
N ARG A 90 18.73 8.91 8.67
CA ARG A 90 19.75 8.57 7.65
C ARG A 90 19.84 7.10 7.31
N GLN A 91 19.12 6.23 8.02
CA GLN A 91 19.36 4.79 7.92
C GLN A 91 18.38 4.12 6.93
N TYR A 92 17.09 4.42 7.03
CA TYR A 92 16.08 3.89 6.12
C TYR A 92 14.81 4.78 6.10
N THR A 93 13.81 4.40 5.31
CA THR A 93 12.46 4.94 5.40
C THR A 93 11.48 3.78 5.45
N LEU A 94 10.99 3.48 6.64
CA LEU A 94 9.97 2.48 6.89
C LEU A 94 8.63 3.20 7.00
N ILE A 95 7.71 2.88 6.09
CA ILE A 95 6.38 3.46 6.05
C ILE A 95 5.40 2.42 6.60
N SER A 96 4.63 2.78 7.63
CA SER A 96 3.56 1.95 8.17
C SER A 96 2.20 2.52 7.75
N LEU A 97 1.33 1.70 7.16
CA LEU A 97 -0.06 2.08 6.92
C LEU A 97 -0.84 2.02 8.24
N LEU A 98 -1.46 3.14 8.62
CA LEU A 98 -2.36 3.15 9.77
C LEU A 98 -3.68 2.48 9.39
N ASN A 99 -4.25 1.71 10.31
CA ASN A 99 -5.45 0.89 10.09
C ASN A 99 -5.32 -0.12 8.94
N TRP A 100 -4.13 -0.70 8.76
CA TRP A 100 -3.85 -1.70 7.73
C TRP A 100 -4.90 -2.82 7.66
N GLU A 101 -5.36 -3.29 8.81
CA GLU A 101 -6.35 -4.36 8.95
C GLU A 101 -7.68 -4.01 8.25
N VAL A 102 -8.08 -2.74 8.22
CA VAL A 102 -9.29 -2.27 7.53
C VAL A 102 -9.13 -2.39 6.01
N TYR A 103 -7.91 -2.23 5.48
CA TYR A 103 -7.66 -2.44 4.04
C TYR A 103 -7.56 -3.92 3.66
N GLN A 104 -7.57 -4.84 4.64
CA GLN A 104 -7.53 -6.29 4.44
C GLN A 104 -8.91 -6.95 4.57
N SER A 105 -9.97 -6.20 4.89
CA SER A 105 -11.31 -6.77 4.99
C SER A 105 -11.73 -7.33 3.63
N LYS A 106 -11.81 -8.66 3.57
CA LYS A 106 -12.41 -9.41 2.47
C LYS A 106 -13.91 -9.10 2.41
N GLU A 107 -14.30 -8.01 1.77
CA GLU A 107 -15.71 -7.81 1.38
C GLU A 107 -16.09 -8.56 0.09
N ASP A 108 -15.16 -9.31 -0.50
CA ASP A 108 -15.40 -10.12 -1.71
C ASP A 108 -15.49 -11.64 -1.45
N GLU A 109 -15.66 -12.10 -0.21
CA GLU A 109 -16.29 -13.42 0.01
C GLU A 109 -17.81 -13.27 -0.10
N VAL A 110 -18.27 -12.95 -1.31
CA VAL A 110 -19.63 -13.32 -1.75
C VAL A 110 -19.64 -14.84 -1.77
N THR A 111 -19.91 -15.45 -0.62
CA THR A 111 -20.38 -16.83 -0.57
C THR A 111 -21.83 -16.79 -1.07
N PRO A 112 -22.16 -17.36 -2.24
CA PRO A 112 -23.56 -17.49 -2.63
C PRO A 112 -24.15 -18.68 -1.86
N LEU A 113 -24.30 -18.52 -0.53
CA LEU A 113 -25.02 -19.48 0.33
C LEU A 113 -26.52 -19.54 0.00
N ILE A 114 -27.00 -18.63 -0.86
CA ILE A 114 -28.38 -18.66 -1.36
C ILE A 114 -28.55 -19.71 -2.47
N TYR A 115 -27.53 -20.04 -3.26
CA TYR A 115 -27.71 -20.92 -4.43
C TYR A 115 -27.87 -22.41 -4.06
N THR A 116 -27.33 -22.87 -2.94
CA THR A 116 -27.42 -24.28 -2.54
C THR A 116 -28.69 -24.64 -1.78
N LYS A 117 -29.39 -23.66 -1.19
CA LYS A 117 -30.64 -23.90 -0.45
C LYS A 117 -31.88 -23.85 -1.34
N THR A 118 -31.90 -23.02 -2.39
CA THR A 118 -33.00 -22.98 -3.37
C THR A 118 -32.95 -24.13 -4.37
N LEU A 119 -31.78 -24.55 -4.85
CA LEU A 119 -31.69 -25.69 -5.78
C LEU A 119 -32.09 -27.03 -5.14
N LYS A 120 -31.82 -27.23 -3.84
CA LYS A 120 -32.28 -28.43 -3.12
C LYS A 120 -33.79 -28.44 -2.87
N MET A 121 -34.43 -27.27 -2.73
CA MET A 121 -35.88 -27.17 -2.57
C MET A 121 -36.63 -27.36 -3.90
N VAL A 122 -36.10 -26.88 -5.03
CA VAL A 122 -36.76 -27.03 -6.33
C VAL A 122 -36.69 -28.46 -6.87
N LEU A 123 -35.61 -29.21 -6.57
CA LEU A 123 -35.46 -30.61 -7.00
C LEU A 123 -36.16 -31.65 -6.12
N MET A 124 -36.76 -31.25 -4.98
CA MET A 124 -37.50 -32.15 -4.07
C MET A 124 -39.03 -32.03 -4.18
N VAL A 125 -39.56 -31.13 -5.02
CA VAL A 125 -41.00 -30.81 -5.09
C VAL A 125 -41.59 -31.05 -6.50
N THR A 126 -40.87 -31.72 -7.39
CA THR A 126 -41.46 -32.18 -8.67
C THR A 126 -41.81 -33.66 -8.58
N PRO A 127 -43.09 -34.06 -8.72
CA PRO A 127 -43.50 -35.45 -8.80
C PRO A 127 -43.05 -36.14 -10.10
#